data_AF-A0A7Z9BEV2-F1
#
_entry.id   AF-A0A7Z9BEV2-F1
#
_cell.length_a   1.000
_cell.length_b   1.000
_cell.length_c   1.000
_cell.angle_alpha   90.00
_cell.angle_beta   90.00
_cell.angle_gamma   90.00
#
_symmetry.space_group_name_H-M   'P 1'
#
loop_
_entity.id
_entity.type
_entity.pdbx_description
1 polymer ?
#
loop_
_entity_poly.entity_id
_entity_poly.type
_entity_poly.pdbx_seq_one_letter_code
_entity_poly.pdbx_strand_id
1 'polypeptide(L)' 'MTLDKHKLDGIPQITVKTLPSTEFELILLTAGYAKIGTAPAQGNRLKVWWTHSTFRRIEAIYSADGTIAITAYHV' A
#
# COMPACT_ATOMS: atom_id res chain seq x y z
N MET A 1 -11.55 -4.72 -2.53
CA MET A 1 -10.74 -4.89 -1.31
C MET A 1 -10.00 -6.21 -1.47
N THR A 2 -8.69 -6.13 -1.63
CA THR A 2 -7.82 -7.21 -2.13
C THR A 2 -6.39 -7.06 -1.62
N LEU A 3 -6.19 -6.47 -0.43
CA LEU A 3 -4.86 -6.26 0.15
C LEU A 3 -4.13 -7.59 0.42
N ASP A 4 -4.87 -8.68 0.57
CA ASP A 4 -4.39 -10.05 0.75
C ASP A 4 -3.91 -10.75 -0.54
N LYS A 5 -4.14 -10.14 -1.71
CA LYS A 5 -3.90 -10.84 -2.99
C LYS A 5 -2.46 -10.87 -3.46
N HIS A 6 -1.69 -9.82 -3.20
CA HIS A 6 -0.36 -9.65 -3.78
C HIS A 6 0.71 -9.78 -2.71
N LYS A 7 1.74 -10.57 -3.00
CA LYS A 7 2.96 -10.59 -2.19
C LYS A 7 3.76 -9.32 -2.45
N LEU A 8 4.20 -8.67 -1.39
CA LEU A 8 5.05 -7.49 -1.44
C LEU A 8 6.47 -7.88 -1.00
N ASP A 9 7.46 -7.48 -1.78
CA ASP A 9 8.86 -7.76 -1.53
C ASP A 9 9.29 -7.16 -0.17
N GLY A 10 10.03 -7.92 0.65
CA GLY A 10 10.46 -7.47 1.99
C GLY A 10 9.38 -7.44 3.08
N ILE A 11 8.13 -7.82 2.77
CA ILE A 11 7.01 -7.79 3.72
C ILE A 11 6.39 -9.20 3.83
N PRO A 12 6.08 -9.71 5.04
CA PRO A 12 5.33 -10.94 5.21
C PRO A 12 3.97 -10.87 4.49
N GLN A 13 3.47 -12.02 4.02
CA GLN A 13 2.19 -12.05 3.31
C GLN A 13 1.07 -11.46 4.17
N ILE A 14 0.42 -10.41 3.67
CA ILE A 14 -0.79 -9.86 4.28
C ILE A 14 -1.93 -10.85 4.02
N THR A 15 -2.66 -11.22 5.07
CA THR A 15 -3.76 -12.20 5.01
C THR A 15 -5.14 -11.58 5.13
N VAL A 16 -5.23 -10.28 5.38
CA VAL A 16 -6.48 -9.53 5.52
C VAL A 16 -6.78 -8.72 4.27
N LYS A 17 -8.07 -8.58 3.93
CA LYS A 17 -8.51 -7.89 2.70
C LYS A 17 -8.32 -6.38 2.72
N THR A 18 -8.18 -5.79 3.90
CA THR A 18 -7.98 -4.36 4.17
C THR A 18 -7.27 -4.17 5.51
N LEU A 19 -6.62 -3.03 5.69
CA LEU A 19 -6.08 -2.56 6.97
C LEU A 19 -6.37 -1.07 7.16
N PRO A 20 -6.40 -0.56 8.41
CA PRO A 20 -6.23 0.87 8.64
C PRO A 20 -4.96 1.38 7.94
N SER A 21 -5.04 2.57 7.34
CA SER A 21 -3.93 3.15 6.59
C SER A 21 -2.69 3.29 7.47
N THR A 22 -2.85 3.74 8.72
CA THR A 22 -1.78 3.86 9.70
C THR A 22 -1.02 2.56 9.95
N GLU A 23 -1.74 1.44 10.10
CA GLU A 23 -1.15 0.12 10.30
C GLU A 23 -0.40 -0.36 9.05
N PHE A 24 -1.03 -0.21 7.88
CA PHE A 24 -0.40 -0.59 6.62
C PHE A 24 0.84 0.25 6.30
N GLU A 25 0.79 1.56 6.52
CA GLU A 25 1.93 2.45 6.34
C GLU A 25 3.08 2.11 7.30
N LEU A 26 2.77 1.75 8.56
CA LEU A 26 3.78 1.31 9.51
C LEU A 26 4.50 0.04 9.06
N ILE A 27 3.79 -0.92 8.44
CA ILE A 27 4.38 -2.13 7.86
C ILE A 27 5.37 -1.76 6.75
N LEU A 28 4.96 -0.87 5.83
CA LEU A 28 5.81 -0.44 4.72
C LEU A 28 7.07 0.29 5.22
N LEU A 29 6.91 1.22 6.16
CA LEU A 29 8.02 1.96 6.76
C LEU A 29 9.00 1.02 7.48
N THR A 30 8.48 0.04 8.23
CA THR A 30 9.30 -0.96 8.93
C THR A 30 10.09 -1.84 7.95
N ALA A 31 9.51 -2.12 6.78
CA ALA A 31 10.18 -2.84 5.69
C ALA A 31 11.13 -1.95 4.86
N GLY A 32 11.34 -0.69 5.24
CA GLY A 32 12.28 0.22 4.59
C GLY A 32 11.71 0.98 3.39
N TYR A 33 10.42 0.86 3.11
CA TYR A 33 9.78 1.63 2.04
C TYR A 33 9.57 3.09 2.46
N ALA A 34 9.69 4.01 1.50
CA ALA A 34 9.42 5.43 1.66
C ALA A 34 8.26 5.88 0.76
N LYS A 35 7.33 6.66 1.31
CA LYS A 35 6.22 7.27 0.56
C LYS A 35 6.77 8.36 -0.37
N ILE A 36 6.39 8.30 -1.66
CA ILE A 36 6.91 9.25 -2.67
C ILE A 36 5.84 10.11 -3.34
N GLY A 37 4.56 9.85 -3.08
CA GLY A 37 3.49 10.70 -3.59
C GLY A 37 2.11 10.07 -3.53
N THR A 38 1.11 10.87 -3.86
CA THR A 38 -0.30 10.48 -3.87
C THR A 38 -1.01 11.05 -5.08
N ALA A 39 -2.03 10.37 -5.59
CA ALA A 39 -2.90 10.86 -6.64
C ALA A 39 -4.33 10.32 -6.50
N PRO A 40 -5.34 10.95 -7.11
CA PRO A 40 -6.67 10.35 -7.24
C PRO A 40 -6.62 9.02 -8.01
N ALA A 41 -7.50 8.10 -7.62
CA ALA A 41 -7.73 6.81 -8.27
C ALA A 41 -9.21 6.64 -8.63
N GLN A 42 -9.49 5.68 -9.51
CA GLN A 42 -10.85 5.36 -9.94
C GLN A 42 -11.76 5.06 -8.74
N GLY A 43 -13.00 5.55 -8.83
CA GLY A 43 -14.02 5.34 -7.80
C GLY A 43 -13.81 6.20 -6.55
N ASN A 44 -13.29 7.42 -6.73
CA ASN A 44 -13.03 8.38 -5.65
C ASN A 44 -12.11 7.79 -4.57
N ARG A 45 -11.00 7.18 -4.99
CA ARG A 45 -10.02 6.56 -4.09
C ARG A 45 -8.71 7.30 -4.13
N LEU A 46 -7.82 7.01 -3.18
CA LEU A 46 -6.48 7.57 -3.16
C LEU A 46 -5.47 6.51 -3.57
N LYS A 47 -4.60 6.86 -4.50
CA LYS A 47 -3.43 6.08 -4.88
C LYS A 47 -2.22 6.67 -4.18
N VAL A 48 -1.35 5.80 -3.66
CA VAL A 48 -0.10 6.19 -3.01
C VAL A 48 1.02 5.31 -3.55
N TRP A 49 2.17 5.93 -3.82
CA TRP A 49 3.37 5.21 -4.26
C TRP A 49 4.41 5.16 -3.16
N TRP A 50 5.08 4.01 -3.09
CA TRP A 50 6.10 3.69 -2.09
C TRP A 50 7.34 3.12 -2.78
N THR A 51 8.50 3.70 -2.52
CA THR A 51 9.78 3.28 -3.11
C THR A 51 10.66 2.57 -2.09
N HIS A 52 11.58 1.72 -2.56
CA HIS A 52 12.63 1.09 -1.77
C HIS A 52 13.94 1.15 -2.57
N SER A 53 15.09 1.16 -1.90
CA SER A 53 16.39 1.20 -2.58
C SER A 53 16.71 -0.09 -3.35
N THR A 54 16.20 -1.22 -2.86
CA THR A 54 16.43 -2.57 -3.41
C THR A 54 15.20 -3.21 -4.06
N PHE A 55 13.99 -2.95 -3.54
CA PHE A 55 12.79 -3.67 -3.95
C PHE A 55 11.97 -2.86 -4.94
N ARG A 56 11.12 -3.54 -5.71
CA ARG A 56 10.22 -2.88 -6.65
C ARG A 56 9.28 -1.94 -5.91
N ARG A 57 8.97 -0.82 -6.57
CA ARG A 57 8.01 0.17 -6.08
C ARG A 57 6.65 -0.48 -5.84
N ILE A 58 5.94 -0.02 -4.82
CA ILE A 58 4.59 -0.44 -4.49
C ILE A 58 3.63 0.70 -4.82
N GLU A 59 2.54 0.36 -5.50
CA GLU A 59 1.35 1.19 -5.60
C GLU A 59 0.29 0.63 -4.65
N ALA A 60 -0.26 1.48 -3.79
CA ALA A 60 -1.32 1.14 -2.88
C ALA A 60 -2.54 2.02 -3.12
N ILE A 61 -3.72 1.43 -3.04
CA ILE A 61 -5.01 2.11 -3.17
C ILE A 61 -5.69 2.14 -1.81
N TYR A 62 -6.16 3.30 -1.41
CA TYR A 62 -6.81 3.59 -0.16
C TYR A 62 -8.27 4.02 -0.40
N SER A 63 -9.07 4.03 0.66
CA SER A 63 -10.42 4.60 0.67
C SER A 63 -10.41 6.10 0.34
N ALA A 64 -11.59 6.64 0.02
CA ALA A 64 -11.78 8.04 -0.36
C ALA A 64 -11.24 9.03 0.68
N ASP A 65 -11.45 8.69 1.95
CA ASP A 65 -11.00 9.43 3.13
C ASP A 65 -9.55 9.09 3.55
N GLY A 66 -8.90 8.14 2.86
CA GLY A 66 -7.53 7.72 3.13
C GLY A 66 -7.34 6.91 4.42
N THR A 67 -8.41 6.49 5.09
CA THR A 67 -8.35 5.80 6.39
C THR A 67 -8.11 4.30 6.27
N ILE A 68 -8.37 3.69 5.11
CA ILE A 68 -8.28 2.24 4.90
C ILE A 68 -7.42 1.96 3.66
N ALA A 69 -6.40 1.10 3.79
CA ALA A 69 -5.69 0.48 2.68
C ALA A 69 -6.52 -0.68 2.09
N ILE A 70 -6.81 -0.61 0.78
CA ILE A 70 -7.73 -1.51 0.06
C ILE A 70 -6.98 -2.56 -0.76
N THR A 71 -5.88 -2.18 -1.40
CA THR A 71 -5.02 -3.08 -2.16
C THR A 71 -3.62 -2.49 -2.30
N ALA A 72 -2.62 -3.35 -2.52
CA ALA A 72 -1.27 -2.94 -2.85
C ALA A 72 -0.65 -3.95 -3.82
N TYR A 73 0.20 -3.50 -4.73
CA TYR A 73 0.92 -4.35 -5.68
C TYR A 73 2.19 -3.67 -6.19
N HIS A 74 3.09 -4.45 -6.78
CA HIS A 74 4.29 -3.92 -7.43
C HIS A 74 3.98 -3.30 -8.79
N VAL A 75 4.69 -2.21 -9.11
CA VAL A 75 4.65 -1.48 -10.39
C VAL A 75 6.05 -1.28 -10.96
#